data_AF-A0A7M3Y4X3-F1
#
_entry.id   AF-A0A7M3Y4X3-F1
#
_cell.length_a   1.000
_cell.length_b   1.000
_cell.length_c   1.000
_cell.angle_alpha   90.00
_cell.angle_beta   90.00
_cell.angle_gamma   90.00
#
_symmetry.space_group_name_H-M   'P 1'
#
loop_
_entity.id
_entity.type
_entity.pdbx_description
1 polymer ?
#
loop_
_entity_poly.entity_id
_entity_poly.type
_entity_poly.pdbx_seq_one_letter_code
_entity_poly.pdbx_strand_id
1 'polypeptide(L)'
;MIASSRFVDIHAPQVIGVARAGTLLVGMGLAAWLDHLDRRVPNRHWLVWSQPVFLLWALDLMVRGADVAVWCTFLLPWSYASGAIIGRPSLTDIKGGSRLDLAAVAVYAVALAGLVWGAQRHGQVEPLDLVLWNLDGAQALWWELIGVTLVLVVIDVAWRLRLLHGGADAKALMWVAMLLPTWGALTWIQPGEAVVLALPPALSILLWGGLAFLLIPPWNMVRNLVRGDLKQAADFRHAFHAERMPLDEVTDAHVWMLSTVEVGLDGSERVVHRVRAPRKTPTDEAVREAIAALAALDVDRVWVTRKVPLLVVLWPACVLALLLGDVAGLLFAPLV
;
A
#
# COMPACT_ATOMS: atom_id res chain seq x y z
N MET A 1 29.72 -25.63 38.74
CA MET A 1 30.02 -24.63 37.69
C MET A 1 29.41 -25.16 36.40
N ILE A 2 28.10 -24.95 36.22
CA ILE A 2 27.37 -25.40 35.03
C ILE A 2 27.52 -24.29 34.00
N ALA A 3 28.03 -24.62 32.82
CA ALA A 3 28.19 -23.69 31.72
C ALA A 3 26.84 -23.04 31.41
N SER A 4 26.75 -21.74 31.70
CA SER A 4 25.65 -20.88 31.28
C SER A 4 25.44 -21.06 29.77
N SER A 5 24.25 -21.50 29.43
CA SER A 5 23.83 -21.78 28.08
C SER A 5 23.95 -20.53 27.21
N ARG A 6 24.59 -20.67 26.05
CA ARG A 6 24.68 -19.69 24.95
C ARG A 6 23.34 -19.47 24.24
N PHE A 7 22.26 -19.24 25.00
CA PHE A 7 21.02 -18.76 24.40
C PHE A 7 21.13 -17.25 24.32
N VAL A 8 21.00 -16.72 23.10
CA VAL A 8 20.77 -15.29 22.87
C VAL A 8 19.59 -14.89 23.79
N ASP A 9 19.78 -13.89 24.64
CA ASP A 9 18.68 -13.30 25.42
C ASP A 9 17.76 -12.58 24.43
N ILE A 10 16.81 -13.32 23.84
CA ILE A 10 15.85 -12.76 22.90
C ILE A 10 14.78 -12.03 23.69
N HIS A 11 14.76 -10.70 23.62
CA HIS A 11 13.76 -9.89 24.30
C HIS A 11 12.43 -9.93 23.53
N ALA A 12 11.30 -9.96 24.25
CA ALA A 12 9.97 -10.02 23.65
C ALA A 12 9.71 -8.97 22.55
N PRO A 13 10.15 -7.69 22.69
CA PRO A 13 10.00 -6.70 21.62
C PRO A 13 10.72 -7.09 20.31
N GLN A 14 11.88 -7.74 20.40
CA GLN A 14 12.63 -8.19 19.22
C GLN A 14 11.87 -9.31 18.48
N VAL A 15 11.28 -10.26 19.23
CA VAL A 15 10.45 -11.33 18.65
C VAL A 15 9.25 -10.73 17.93
N ILE A 16 8.55 -9.79 18.57
CA ILE A 16 7.39 -9.11 18.00
C ILE A 16 7.80 -8.35 16.74
N GLY A 17 8.93 -7.62 16.76
CA GLY A 17 9.45 -6.91 15.60
C GLY A 17 9.75 -7.84 14.42
N VAL A 18 10.46 -8.95 14.66
CA VAL A 18 10.78 -9.95 13.61
C VAL A 18 9.48 -10.56 13.06
N ALA A 19 8.53 -10.88 13.93
CA ALA A 19 7.23 -11.41 13.51
C ALA A 19 6.44 -10.39 12.69
N ARG A 20 6.48 -9.09 13.02
CA ARG A 20 5.87 -8.03 12.21
C ARG A 20 6.50 -7.95 10.82
N ALA A 21 7.83 -7.98 10.72
CA ALA A 21 8.53 -7.96 9.43
C ALA A 21 8.26 -9.22 8.59
N GLY A 22 8.28 -10.41 9.19
CA GLY A 22 7.93 -11.65 8.49
C GLY A 22 6.48 -11.65 8.00
N THR A 23 5.55 -11.19 8.85
CA THR A 23 4.13 -11.03 8.48
C THR A 23 3.99 -10.06 7.32
N LEU A 24 4.69 -8.93 7.33
CA LEU A 24 4.69 -7.92 6.28
C LEU A 24 5.09 -8.54 4.94
N LEU A 25 6.24 -9.21 4.90
CA LEU A 25 6.80 -9.76 3.67
C LEU A 25 5.93 -10.87 3.07
N VAL A 26 5.39 -11.77 3.90
CA VAL A 26 4.55 -12.87 3.42
C VAL A 26 3.16 -12.37 3.04
N GLY A 27 2.53 -11.54 3.88
CA GLY A 27 1.20 -10.97 3.63
C GLY A 27 1.20 -10.12 2.35
N MET A 28 2.10 -9.14 2.25
CA MET A 28 2.23 -8.32 1.04
C MET A 28 2.70 -9.12 -0.17
N GLY A 29 3.56 -10.13 0.01
CA GLY A 29 4.06 -10.95 -1.11
C GLY A 29 2.93 -11.76 -1.74
N LEU A 30 2.09 -12.38 -0.92
CA LEU A 30 0.90 -13.08 -1.40
C LEU A 30 -0.14 -12.12 -2.00
N ALA A 31 -0.32 -10.93 -1.41
CA ALA A 31 -1.20 -9.90 -1.97
C ALA A 31 -0.72 -9.46 -3.36
N ALA A 32 0.59 -9.17 -3.50
CA ALA A 32 1.24 -8.82 -4.76
C ALA A 32 1.13 -9.94 -5.79
N TRP A 33 1.29 -11.20 -5.37
CA TRP A 33 1.12 -12.36 -6.24
C TRP A 33 -0.31 -12.48 -6.78
N LEU A 34 -1.32 -12.38 -5.90
CA LEU A 34 -2.72 -12.39 -6.30
C LEU A 34 -3.07 -11.23 -7.23
N ASP A 35 -2.57 -10.03 -6.94
CA ASP A 35 -2.79 -8.84 -7.77
C ASP A 35 -2.06 -8.93 -9.12
N HIS A 36 -0.92 -9.63 -9.18
CA HIS A 36 -0.23 -9.93 -10.42
C HIS A 36 -1.05 -10.86 -11.32
N LEU A 37 -1.61 -11.93 -10.74
CA LEU A 37 -2.39 -12.93 -11.47
C LEU A 37 -3.78 -12.41 -11.87
N ASP A 38 -4.55 -11.93 -10.90
CA ASP A 38 -5.99 -11.69 -11.05
C ASP A 38 -6.36 -10.21 -11.07
N ARG A 39 -5.39 -9.30 -10.87
CA ARG A 39 -5.60 -7.84 -10.75
C ARG A 39 -6.57 -7.45 -9.64
N ARG A 40 -6.69 -8.35 -8.66
CA ARG A 40 -7.62 -8.25 -7.53
C ARG A 40 -7.02 -9.00 -6.36
N VAL A 41 -7.17 -8.42 -5.18
CA VAL A 41 -6.92 -9.12 -3.92
C VAL A 41 -8.26 -9.31 -3.19
N PRO A 42 -8.70 -10.55 -2.95
CA PRO A 42 -10.00 -10.82 -2.34
C PRO A 42 -10.03 -10.36 -0.88
N ASN A 43 -11.21 -9.96 -0.39
CA ASN A 43 -11.41 -9.57 1.02
C ASN A 43 -10.97 -10.67 2.00
N ARG A 44 -11.11 -11.94 1.62
CA ARG A 44 -10.65 -13.09 2.42
C ARG A 44 -9.16 -13.02 2.74
N HIS A 45 -8.33 -12.53 1.82
CA HIS A 45 -6.90 -12.37 2.08
C HIS A 45 -6.68 -11.42 3.27
N TRP A 46 -7.31 -10.25 3.23
CA TRP A 46 -7.20 -9.24 4.30
C TRP A 46 -7.80 -9.71 5.64
N LEU A 47 -8.85 -10.55 5.61
CA LEU A 47 -9.42 -11.16 6.82
C LEU A 47 -8.48 -12.19 7.46
N VAL A 48 -7.80 -13.01 6.66
CA VAL A 48 -6.84 -14.00 7.18
C VAL A 48 -5.62 -13.28 7.75
N TRP A 49 -5.09 -12.30 7.01
CA TRP A 49 -3.88 -11.58 7.41
C TRP A 49 -4.10 -10.53 8.50
N SER A 50 -5.34 -10.21 8.87
CA SER A 50 -5.60 -9.40 10.07
C SER A 50 -5.38 -10.18 11.36
N GLN A 51 -5.51 -11.51 11.35
CA GLN A 51 -5.31 -12.36 12.54
C GLN A 51 -3.91 -12.22 13.16
N PRO A 52 -2.80 -12.35 12.41
CA PRO A 52 -1.47 -12.13 12.96
C PRO A 52 -1.28 -10.68 13.43
N VAL A 53 -1.87 -9.69 12.75
CA VAL A 53 -1.82 -8.28 13.18
C VAL A 53 -2.49 -8.11 14.54
N PHE A 54 -3.67 -8.70 14.74
CA PHE A 54 -4.37 -8.67 16.03
C PHE A 54 -3.52 -9.29 17.15
N LEU A 55 -2.98 -10.48 16.88
CA LEU A 55 -2.14 -11.21 17.85
C LEU A 55 -0.92 -10.38 18.23
N LEU A 56 -0.23 -9.79 17.25
CA LEU A 56 0.96 -8.97 17.50
C LEU A 56 0.63 -7.71 18.30
N TRP A 57 -0.49 -7.05 18.01
CA TRP A 57 -0.97 -5.95 18.85
C TRP A 57 -1.29 -6.39 20.28
N ALA A 58 -2.00 -7.50 20.45
CA ALA A 58 -2.33 -8.00 21.78
C ALA A 58 -1.06 -8.31 22.60
N LEU A 59 -0.07 -8.95 21.99
CA LEU A 59 1.22 -9.23 22.63
C LEU A 59 1.97 -7.94 22.98
N ASP A 60 2.01 -6.97 22.07
CA ASP A 60 2.69 -5.69 22.27
C ASP A 60 2.04 -4.86 23.39
N LEU A 61 0.70 -4.81 23.42
CA LEU A 61 -0.08 -4.21 24.50
C LEU A 61 0.21 -4.86 25.85
N MET A 62 0.28 -6.19 25.91
CA MET A 62 0.60 -6.92 27.15
C MET A 62 2.04 -6.65 27.61
N VAL A 63 3.02 -6.72 26.70
CA VAL A 63 4.45 -6.56 27.02
C VAL A 63 4.76 -5.14 27.51
N ARG A 64 4.12 -4.13 26.92
CA ARG A 64 4.33 -2.71 27.27
C ARG A 64 3.39 -2.20 28.37
N GLY A 65 2.64 -3.11 29.02
CA GLY A 65 1.84 -2.80 30.20
C GLY A 65 0.61 -1.92 29.93
N ALA A 66 -0.09 -2.15 28.81
CA ALA A 66 -1.30 -1.43 28.44
C ALA A 66 -2.38 -1.51 29.53
N ASP A 67 -2.90 -0.36 29.95
CA ASP A 67 -4.07 -0.28 30.81
C ASP A 67 -5.38 -0.39 30.02
N VAL A 68 -6.49 -0.46 30.74
CA VAL A 68 -7.83 -0.65 30.15
C VAL A 68 -8.18 0.45 29.15
N ALA A 69 -7.72 1.69 29.37
CA ALA A 69 -7.99 2.79 28.45
C ALA A 69 -7.28 2.57 27.11
N VAL A 70 -6.02 2.09 27.13
CA VAL A 70 -5.26 1.73 25.92
C VAL A 70 -5.90 0.54 25.19
N TRP A 71 -6.31 -0.51 25.91
CA TRP A 71 -7.01 -1.65 25.31
C TRP A 71 -8.31 -1.25 24.61
N CYS A 72 -9.12 -0.39 25.24
CA CYS A 72 -10.33 0.14 24.62
C CYS A 72 -9.98 1.02 23.41
N THR A 73 -8.95 1.88 23.52
CA THR A 73 -8.48 2.73 22.40
C THR A 73 -8.05 1.91 21.20
N PHE A 74 -7.43 0.74 21.40
CA PHE A 74 -7.00 -0.14 20.30
C PHE A 74 -8.16 -0.59 19.40
N LEU A 75 -9.38 -0.68 19.93
CA LEU A 75 -10.57 -0.99 19.15
C LEU A 75 -10.87 0.09 18.10
N LEU A 76 -10.37 1.31 18.24
CA LEU A 76 -10.60 2.41 17.31
C LEU A 76 -9.94 2.15 15.94
N PRO A 77 -8.60 2.08 15.82
CA PRO A 77 -7.98 1.79 14.53
C PRO A 77 -8.39 0.40 14.00
N TRP A 78 -8.60 -0.57 14.90
CA TRP A 78 -9.05 -1.92 14.53
C TRP A 78 -10.42 -1.91 13.82
N SER A 79 -11.43 -1.33 14.46
CA SER A 79 -12.78 -1.22 13.90
C SER A 79 -12.80 -0.32 12.66
N TYR A 80 -12.04 0.77 12.65
CA TYR A 80 -11.91 1.64 11.49
C TYR A 80 -11.37 0.91 10.25
N ALA A 81 -10.23 0.20 10.39
CA ALA A 81 -9.64 -0.57 9.30
C ALA A 81 -10.54 -1.72 8.84
N SER A 82 -11.25 -2.38 9.78
CA SER A 82 -12.18 -3.47 9.45
C SER A 82 -13.31 -3.02 8.50
N GLY A 83 -13.70 -1.75 8.57
CA GLY A 83 -14.73 -1.17 7.71
C GLY A 83 -14.40 -1.22 6.22
N ALA A 84 -13.12 -1.25 5.84
CA ALA A 84 -12.71 -1.42 4.45
C ALA A 84 -12.96 -2.84 3.91
N ILE A 85 -13.08 -3.84 4.81
CA ILE A 85 -13.18 -5.26 4.46
C ILE A 85 -14.62 -5.75 4.64
N ILE A 86 -15.22 -5.45 5.79
CA ILE A 86 -16.54 -5.95 6.22
C ILE A 86 -17.66 -4.99 5.80
N GLY A 87 -17.32 -3.70 5.61
CA GLY A 87 -18.29 -2.63 5.42
C GLY A 87 -18.43 -1.77 6.67
N ARG A 88 -18.99 -0.57 6.50
CA ARG A 88 -19.25 0.37 7.60
C ARG A 88 -20.70 0.25 8.03
N PRO A 89 -21.00 0.41 9.33
CA PRO A 89 -22.38 0.37 9.80
C PRO A 89 -23.19 1.49 9.13
N SER A 90 -24.40 1.17 8.68
CA SER A 90 -25.29 2.11 8.02
C SER A 90 -26.55 2.37 8.86
N LEU A 91 -27.02 3.63 8.87
CA LEU A 91 -28.23 3.99 9.62
C LEU A 91 -29.47 3.24 9.11
N THR A 92 -29.49 2.89 7.83
CA THR A 92 -30.56 2.11 7.21
C THR A 92 -30.57 0.67 7.73
N ASP A 93 -29.41 0.02 7.81
CA ASP A 93 -29.31 -1.37 8.24
C ASP A 93 -29.53 -1.51 9.76
N ILE A 94 -29.09 -0.52 10.54
CA ILE A 94 -29.38 -0.45 11.99
C ILE A 94 -30.89 -0.32 12.23
N LYS A 95 -31.58 0.56 11.50
CA LYS A 95 -33.05 0.68 11.58
C LYS A 95 -33.74 -0.60 11.13
N GLY A 96 -33.13 -1.34 10.19
CA GLY A 96 -33.57 -2.67 9.76
C GLY A 96 -33.27 -3.80 10.76
N GLY A 97 -32.61 -3.51 11.89
CA GLY A 97 -32.31 -4.50 12.93
C GLY A 97 -31.03 -5.34 12.67
N SER A 98 -30.10 -4.86 11.83
CA SER A 98 -28.82 -5.54 11.59
C SER A 98 -28.03 -5.68 12.90
N ARG A 99 -27.84 -6.94 13.34
CA ARG A 99 -27.05 -7.26 14.52
C ARG A 99 -25.57 -6.95 14.33
N LEU A 100 -25.06 -7.07 13.09
CA LEU A 100 -23.66 -6.82 12.77
C LEU A 100 -23.34 -5.32 12.88
N ASP A 101 -24.21 -4.47 12.36
CA ASP A 101 -24.05 -3.02 12.44
C ASP A 101 -24.18 -2.52 13.88
N LEU A 102 -25.12 -3.10 14.65
CA LEU A 102 -25.27 -2.78 16.07
C LEU A 102 -24.01 -3.16 16.86
N ALA A 103 -23.43 -4.33 16.60
CA ALA A 103 -22.17 -4.76 17.21
C ALA A 103 -21.02 -3.82 16.82
N ALA A 104 -20.91 -3.44 15.55
CA ALA A 104 -19.90 -2.49 15.09
C ALA A 104 -20.02 -1.14 15.80
N VAL A 105 -21.24 -0.59 15.94
CA VAL A 105 -21.49 0.65 16.67
C VAL A 105 -21.14 0.53 18.15
N ALA A 106 -21.46 -0.60 18.79
CA ALA A 106 -21.06 -0.85 20.18
C ALA A 106 -19.53 -0.85 20.33
N VAL A 107 -18.80 -1.48 19.41
CA VAL A 107 -17.32 -1.46 19.39
C VAL A 107 -16.80 -0.03 19.21
N TYR A 108 -17.36 0.76 18.28
CA TYR A 108 -16.99 2.17 18.14
C TYR A 108 -17.24 2.98 19.41
N ALA A 109 -18.34 2.74 20.11
CA ALA A 109 -18.65 3.43 21.35
C ALA A 109 -17.63 3.11 22.46
N VAL A 110 -17.26 1.82 22.61
CA VAL A 110 -16.20 1.40 23.55
C VAL A 110 -14.86 2.02 23.16
N ALA A 111 -14.55 2.05 21.86
CA ALA A 111 -13.32 2.63 21.33
C ALA A 111 -13.21 4.13 21.64
N LEU A 112 -14.29 4.89 21.44
CA LEU A 112 -14.36 6.32 21.74
C LEU A 112 -14.27 6.59 23.25
N ALA A 113 -14.93 5.78 24.08
CA ALA A 113 -14.80 5.87 25.53
C ALA A 113 -13.35 5.61 25.98
N GLY A 114 -12.71 4.60 25.39
CA GLY A 114 -11.28 4.31 25.58
C GLY A 114 -10.39 5.48 25.20
N LEU A 115 -10.63 6.09 24.03
CA LEU A 115 -9.88 7.24 23.55
C LEU A 115 -9.99 8.43 24.52
N VAL A 116 -11.21 8.77 24.96
CA VAL A 116 -11.44 9.89 25.89
C VAL A 116 -10.80 9.62 27.26
N TRP A 117 -10.95 8.40 27.78
CA TRP A 117 -10.34 8.01 29.04
C TRP A 117 -8.80 8.02 28.95
N GLY A 118 -8.25 7.48 27.85
CA GLY A 118 -6.83 7.48 27.58
C GLY A 118 -6.27 8.90 27.44
N ALA A 119 -7.02 9.83 26.84
CA ALA A 119 -6.61 11.23 26.74
C ALA A 119 -6.42 11.88 28.11
N GLN A 120 -7.31 11.58 29.07
CA GLN A 120 -7.19 12.08 30.43
C GLN A 120 -5.97 11.53 31.18
N ARG A 121 -5.50 10.34 30.80
CA ARG A 121 -4.45 9.61 31.52
C ARG A 121 -3.05 9.74 30.88
N HIS A 122 -2.99 9.71 29.56
CA HIS A 122 -1.77 9.61 28.75
C HIS A 122 -1.54 10.83 27.86
N GLY A 123 -2.55 11.70 27.70
CA GLY A 123 -2.50 12.82 26.76
C GLY A 123 -1.62 14.00 27.20
N GLN A 124 -1.28 14.10 28.49
CA GLN A 124 -0.35 15.12 28.98
C GLN A 124 1.08 14.70 28.67
N VAL A 125 1.66 15.28 27.62
CA VAL A 125 3.05 15.10 27.19
C VAL A 125 3.63 16.45 26.78
N GLU A 126 4.93 16.64 27.00
CA GLU A 126 5.64 17.77 26.42
C GLU A 126 5.68 17.61 24.89
N PRO A 127 5.42 18.68 24.10
CA PRO A 127 5.41 18.57 22.63
C PRO A 127 6.73 18.03 22.07
N LEU A 128 7.85 18.36 22.72
CA LEU A 128 9.17 17.89 22.30
C LEU A 128 9.32 16.38 22.48
N ASP A 129 8.82 15.82 23.58
CA ASP A 129 8.88 14.36 23.82
C ASP A 129 8.04 13.59 22.80
N LEU A 130 6.90 14.16 22.37
CA LEU A 130 6.08 13.57 21.32
C LEU A 130 6.80 13.60 19.95
N VAL A 131 7.48 14.70 19.61
CA VAL A 131 8.23 14.85 18.35
C VAL A 131 9.45 13.93 18.32
N LEU A 132 10.21 13.88 19.41
CA LEU A 132 11.41 13.04 19.53
C LEU A 132 11.07 11.57 19.82
N TRP A 133 9.79 11.25 19.96
CA TRP A 133 9.32 9.92 20.31
C TRP A 133 9.92 9.36 21.62
N ASN A 134 10.13 10.26 22.59
CA ASN A 134 10.66 9.96 23.92
C ASN A 134 9.52 9.58 24.87
N LEU A 135 8.77 8.52 24.52
CA LEU A 135 7.62 8.04 25.27
C LEU A 135 7.79 6.56 25.58
N ASP A 136 7.33 6.13 26.75
CA ASP A 136 7.44 4.75 27.21
C ASP A 136 6.10 4.10 27.58
N GLY A 137 6.10 2.76 27.59
CA GLY A 137 5.01 1.93 28.10
C GLY A 137 3.64 2.25 27.50
N ALA A 138 2.63 2.33 28.38
CA ALA A 138 1.23 2.58 28.01
C ALA A 138 0.99 3.96 27.37
N GLN A 139 1.76 4.98 27.74
CA GLN A 139 1.62 6.32 27.17
C GLN A 139 2.04 6.33 25.70
N ALA A 140 3.18 5.71 25.38
CA ALA A 140 3.64 5.54 24.02
C ALA A 140 2.62 4.75 23.18
N LEU A 141 2.12 3.62 23.70
CA LEU A 141 1.09 2.83 23.03
C LEU A 141 -0.17 3.65 22.70
N TRP A 142 -0.64 4.50 23.61
CA TRP A 142 -1.81 5.32 23.37
C TRP A 142 -1.61 6.30 22.21
N TRP A 143 -0.45 6.97 22.17
CA TRP A 143 -0.09 7.87 21.06
C TRP A 143 0.16 7.13 19.74
N GLU A 144 0.70 5.90 19.78
CA GLU A 144 0.81 5.04 18.58
C GLU A 144 -0.56 4.73 17.99
N LEU A 145 -1.54 4.37 18.82
CA LEU A 145 -2.89 4.07 18.36
C LEU A 145 -3.57 5.27 17.72
N ILE A 146 -3.31 6.48 18.23
CA ILE A 146 -3.76 7.74 17.60
C ILE A 146 -3.06 7.94 16.26
N GLY A 147 -1.74 7.80 16.22
CA GLY A 147 -0.95 7.93 14.99
C GLY A 147 -1.42 6.96 13.90
N VAL A 148 -1.63 5.69 14.25
CA VAL A 148 -2.20 4.68 13.35
C VAL A 148 -3.58 5.09 12.88
N THR A 149 -4.48 5.51 13.77
CA THR A 149 -5.83 5.97 13.40
C THR A 149 -5.77 7.14 12.42
N LEU A 150 -4.88 8.10 12.64
CA LEU A 150 -4.68 9.24 11.74
C LEU A 150 -4.20 8.78 10.36
N VAL A 151 -3.21 7.88 10.31
CA VAL A 151 -2.71 7.30 9.06
C VAL A 151 -3.81 6.55 8.31
N LEU A 152 -4.65 5.78 9.00
CA LEU A 152 -5.79 5.10 8.39
C LEU A 152 -6.78 6.09 7.78
N VAL A 153 -7.07 7.21 8.46
CA VAL A 153 -7.93 8.28 7.93
C VAL A 153 -7.31 8.93 6.70
N VAL A 154 -6.00 9.22 6.72
CA VAL A 154 -5.29 9.78 5.56
C VAL A 154 -5.39 8.85 4.35
N ILE A 155 -5.19 7.54 4.55
CA ILE A 155 -5.32 6.53 3.48
C ILE A 155 -6.77 6.46 2.96
N ASP A 156 -7.77 6.44 3.85
CA ASP A 156 -9.19 6.42 3.46
C ASP A 156 -9.58 7.66 2.65
N VAL A 157 -9.13 8.85 3.08
CA VAL A 157 -9.36 10.10 2.37
C VAL A 157 -8.67 10.09 1.01
N ALA A 158 -7.40 9.66 0.94
CA ALA A 158 -6.67 9.55 -0.32
C ALA A 158 -7.38 8.61 -1.31
N TRP A 159 -7.95 7.51 -0.83
CA TRP A 159 -8.75 6.61 -1.64
C TRP A 159 -10.07 7.25 -2.11
N ARG A 160 -10.81 7.93 -1.23
CA ARG A 160 -12.07 8.63 -1.58
C ARG A 160 -11.87 9.75 -2.59
N LEU A 161 -10.73 10.46 -2.49
CA LEU A 161 -10.32 11.51 -3.43
C LEU A 161 -9.71 10.95 -4.72
N ARG A 162 -9.67 9.62 -4.89
CA ARG A 162 -9.10 8.92 -6.06
C ARG A 162 -7.60 9.19 -6.27
N LEU A 163 -6.88 9.56 -5.22
CA LEU A 163 -5.41 9.58 -5.23
C LEU A 163 -4.88 8.14 -5.23
N LEU A 164 -5.52 7.25 -4.46
CA LEU A 164 -5.33 5.80 -4.54
C LEU A 164 -6.44 5.20 -5.40
N HIS A 165 -6.07 4.59 -6.53
CA HIS A 165 -7.04 4.15 -7.54
C HIS A 165 -7.65 2.77 -7.24
N GLY A 166 -6.95 1.90 -6.51
CA GLY A 166 -7.40 0.56 -6.16
C GLY A 166 -7.92 0.43 -4.72
N GLY A 167 -9.03 -0.27 -4.54
CA GLY A 167 -9.51 -0.64 -3.21
C GLY A 167 -8.61 -1.67 -2.50
N ALA A 168 -7.87 -2.49 -3.27
CA ALA A 168 -6.86 -3.39 -2.72
C ALA A 168 -5.65 -2.62 -2.16
N ASP A 169 -5.22 -1.57 -2.87
CA ASP A 169 -4.14 -0.68 -2.47
C ASP A 169 -4.40 -0.02 -1.12
N ALA A 170 -5.60 0.56 -0.96
CA ALA A 170 -6.01 1.20 0.29
C ALA A 170 -6.01 0.20 1.45
N LYS A 171 -6.54 -1.03 1.24
CA LYS A 171 -6.53 -2.08 2.26
C LYS A 171 -5.13 -2.53 2.62
N ALA A 172 -4.23 -2.63 1.64
CA ALA A 172 -2.84 -2.98 1.86
C ALA A 172 -2.15 -1.95 2.75
N LEU A 173 -2.27 -0.67 2.42
CA LEU A 173 -1.66 0.41 3.22
C LEU A 173 -2.28 0.51 4.61
N MET A 174 -3.59 0.33 4.75
CA MET A 174 -4.25 0.27 6.06
C MET A 174 -3.75 -0.91 6.89
N TRP A 175 -3.59 -2.07 6.26
CA TRP A 175 -3.07 -3.27 6.90
C TRP A 175 -1.59 -3.09 7.32
N VAL A 176 -0.76 -2.45 6.47
CA VAL A 176 0.62 -2.10 6.82
C VAL A 176 0.65 -1.12 7.99
N ALA A 177 -0.21 -0.09 8.02
CA ALA A 177 -0.28 0.86 9.12
C ALA A 177 -0.65 0.18 10.45
N MET A 178 -1.53 -0.81 10.41
CA MET A 178 -1.84 -1.63 11.57
C MET A 178 -0.69 -2.57 11.95
N LEU A 179 0.02 -3.15 10.99
CA LEU A 179 1.10 -4.09 11.26
C LEU A 179 2.39 -3.42 11.75
N LEU A 180 2.70 -2.23 11.23
CA LEU A 180 3.90 -1.43 11.52
C LEU A 180 3.46 -0.02 11.92
N PRO A 181 3.08 0.19 13.19
CA PRO A 181 2.57 1.48 13.65
C PRO A 181 3.63 2.58 13.58
N THR A 182 4.87 2.25 13.94
CA THR A 182 6.02 3.15 13.96
C THR A 182 7.28 2.38 13.54
N TRP A 183 8.36 3.11 13.23
CA TRP A 183 9.66 2.49 12.97
C TRP A 183 10.25 1.82 14.21
N GLY A 184 9.91 2.30 15.41
CA GLY A 184 10.29 1.66 16.68
C GLY A 184 9.71 0.25 16.85
N ALA A 185 8.67 -0.12 16.10
CA ALA A 185 8.16 -1.49 16.05
C ALA A 185 9.17 -2.50 15.45
N LEU A 186 10.23 -2.02 14.79
CA LEU A 186 11.30 -2.82 14.22
C LEU A 186 12.60 -2.57 14.99
N THR A 187 12.91 -3.43 15.96
CA THR A 187 13.98 -3.19 16.94
C THR A 187 15.40 -3.09 16.36
N TRP A 188 15.61 -3.54 15.12
CA TRP A 188 16.89 -3.44 14.41
C TRP A 188 17.02 -2.17 13.56
N ILE A 189 15.91 -1.48 13.27
CA ILE A 189 15.93 -0.18 12.60
C ILE A 189 16.02 0.87 13.69
N GLN A 190 17.25 1.22 14.06
CA GLN A 190 17.48 2.34 14.97
C GLN A 190 17.29 3.64 14.16
N PRO A 191 16.36 4.54 14.55
CA PRO A 191 16.35 5.88 13.97
C PRO A 191 17.70 6.51 14.28
N GLY A 192 18.48 6.81 13.24
CA GLY A 192 19.73 7.54 13.43
C GLY A 192 19.42 8.90 14.08
N GLU A 193 20.33 9.42 14.90
CA GLU A 193 20.18 10.69 15.61
C GLU A 193 19.81 11.88 14.68
N ALA A 194 20.06 11.75 13.37
CA ALA A 194 19.78 12.75 12.35
C ALA A 194 18.34 12.75 11.78
N VAL A 195 17.51 11.74 12.04
CA VAL A 195 16.15 11.67 11.47
C VAL A 195 15.13 12.29 12.43
N VAL A 196 15.01 13.61 12.38
CA VAL A 196 14.09 14.39 13.23
C VAL A 196 12.62 14.23 12.80
N LEU A 197 12.35 13.85 11.56
CA LEU A 197 10.99 13.72 11.02
C LEU A 197 10.84 12.45 10.19
N ALA A 198 10.39 11.36 10.81
CA ALA A 198 10.14 10.09 10.11
C ALA A 198 8.68 9.99 9.66
N LEU A 199 8.45 9.64 8.39
CA LEU A 199 7.09 9.29 7.94
C LEU A 199 6.64 7.98 8.59
N PRO A 200 5.34 7.82 8.89
CA PRO A 200 4.79 6.53 9.31
C PRO A 200 5.12 5.42 8.28
N PRO A 201 5.44 4.19 8.72
CA PRO A 201 5.93 3.13 7.83
C PRO A 201 5.07 2.87 6.59
N ALA A 202 3.74 2.90 6.72
CA ALA A 202 2.83 2.72 5.59
C ALA A 202 2.98 3.80 4.50
N LEU A 203 3.16 5.06 4.90
CA LEU A 203 3.36 6.18 3.97
C LEU A 203 4.77 6.16 3.36
N SER A 204 5.76 5.76 4.14
CA SER A 204 7.13 5.58 3.65
C SER A 204 7.24 4.45 2.63
N ILE A 205 6.58 3.31 2.87
CA ILE A 205 6.48 2.20 1.90
C ILE A 205 5.78 2.66 0.62
N LEU A 206 4.72 3.47 0.72
CA LEU A 206 4.08 4.07 -0.44
C LEU A 206 5.04 4.97 -1.23
N LEU A 207 5.85 5.79 -0.54
CA LEU A 207 6.82 6.66 -1.17
C LEU A 207 7.99 5.88 -1.81
N TRP A 208 8.50 4.85 -1.15
CA TRP A 208 9.44 3.88 -1.75
C TRP A 208 8.86 3.27 -3.04
N GLY A 209 7.59 2.85 -3.01
CA GLY A 209 6.90 2.37 -4.20
C GLY A 209 6.78 3.43 -5.29
N GLY A 210 6.47 4.67 -4.92
CA GLY A 210 6.44 5.83 -5.82
C GLY A 210 7.77 6.07 -6.52
N LEU A 211 8.89 5.97 -5.80
CA LEU A 211 10.22 6.05 -6.39
C LEU A 211 10.48 4.91 -7.38
N ALA A 212 10.03 3.69 -7.07
CA ALA A 212 10.14 2.56 -8.00
C ALA A 212 9.34 2.80 -9.30
N PHE A 213 8.20 3.50 -9.26
CA PHE A 213 7.49 3.90 -10.49
C PHE A 213 8.30 4.85 -11.37
N LEU A 214 9.17 5.69 -10.80
CA LEU A 214 10.05 6.57 -11.59
C LEU A 214 11.07 5.80 -12.42
N LEU A 215 11.30 4.52 -12.12
CA LEU A 215 12.17 3.63 -12.89
C LEU A 215 11.47 3.03 -14.11
N ILE A 216 10.13 3.10 -14.21
CA ILE A 216 9.39 2.54 -15.35
C ILE A 216 9.76 3.26 -16.66
N PRO A 217 9.77 4.60 -16.75
CA PRO A 217 10.17 5.28 -17.97
C PRO A 217 11.58 4.95 -18.50
N PRO A 218 12.66 5.04 -17.70
CA PRO A 218 13.99 4.67 -18.18
C PRO A 218 14.08 3.17 -18.54
N TRP A 219 13.40 2.30 -17.78
CA TRP A 219 13.33 0.88 -18.12
C TRP A 219 12.69 0.62 -19.49
N ASN A 220 11.55 1.25 -19.78
CA ASN A 220 10.89 1.13 -21.07
C ASN A 220 11.77 1.65 -22.21
N MET A 221 12.48 2.76 -22.00
CA MET A 221 13.40 3.33 -22.99
C MET A 221 14.51 2.32 -23.34
N VAL A 222 15.19 1.78 -22.33
CA VAL A 222 16.25 0.76 -22.52
C VAL A 222 15.69 -0.45 -23.24
N ARG A 223 14.50 -0.94 -22.85
CA ARG A 223 13.92 -2.15 -23.44
C ARG A 223 13.54 -1.97 -24.91
N ASN A 224 12.96 -0.83 -25.27
CA ASN A 224 12.62 -0.51 -26.66
C ASN A 224 13.88 -0.34 -27.51
N LEU A 225 14.93 0.29 -26.96
CA LEU A 225 16.22 0.44 -27.64
C LEU A 225 16.85 -0.93 -27.93
N VAL A 226 16.93 -1.82 -26.94
CA VAL A 226 17.51 -3.18 -27.08
C VAL A 226 16.73 -4.02 -28.11
N ARG A 227 15.42 -3.83 -28.23
CA ARG A 227 14.55 -4.53 -29.19
C ARG A 227 14.54 -3.93 -30.59
N GLY A 228 15.24 -2.81 -30.82
CA GLY A 228 15.22 -2.11 -32.11
C GLY A 228 13.86 -1.48 -32.45
N ASP A 229 13.05 -1.16 -31.42
CA ASP A 229 11.70 -0.62 -31.58
C ASP A 229 11.71 0.89 -31.87
N LEU A 230 12.87 1.55 -31.76
CA LEU A 230 13.06 2.98 -32.03
C LEU A 230 13.55 3.18 -33.47
N LYS A 231 12.63 3.39 -34.42
CA LYS A 231 12.97 3.59 -35.83
C LYS A 231 13.02 5.06 -36.23
N GLN A 232 12.24 5.90 -35.56
CA GLN A 232 12.10 7.32 -35.86
C GLN A 232 12.21 8.16 -34.59
N ALA A 233 12.52 9.45 -34.75
CA ALA A 233 12.58 10.39 -33.62
C ALA A 233 11.25 10.48 -32.84
N ALA A 234 10.12 10.31 -33.52
CA ALA A 234 8.80 10.30 -32.89
C ALA A 234 8.58 9.12 -31.92
N ASP A 235 9.27 7.99 -32.14
CA ASP A 235 9.17 6.80 -31.30
C ASP A 235 9.75 7.02 -29.91
N PHE A 236 10.75 7.90 -29.75
CA PHE A 236 11.33 8.23 -28.45
C PHE A 236 10.29 8.79 -27.47
N ARG A 237 9.34 9.58 -27.98
CA ARG A 237 8.26 10.12 -27.14
C ARG A 237 7.40 9.00 -26.56
N HIS A 238 7.09 7.98 -27.36
CA HIS A 238 6.28 6.82 -26.95
C HIS A 238 7.08 5.86 -26.08
N ALA A 239 8.34 5.60 -26.43
CA ALA A 239 9.23 4.69 -25.71
C ALA A 239 9.50 5.07 -24.26
N PHE A 240 9.33 6.35 -23.93
CA PHE A 240 9.42 6.83 -22.55
C PHE A 240 8.31 6.28 -21.64
N HIS A 241 7.13 5.94 -22.16
CA HIS A 241 5.97 5.54 -21.32
C HIS A 241 5.21 4.30 -21.86
N ALA A 242 5.68 3.74 -22.96
CA ALA A 242 5.07 2.60 -23.64
C ALA A 242 6.15 1.67 -24.20
N GLU A 243 5.72 0.49 -24.62
CA GLU A 243 6.55 -0.53 -25.24
C GLU A 243 5.90 -1.02 -26.53
N ARG A 244 6.68 -1.54 -27.47
CA ARG A 244 6.13 -2.26 -28.62
C ARG A 244 5.93 -3.74 -28.31
N MET A 245 4.77 -4.26 -28.72
CA MET A 245 4.35 -5.64 -28.54
C MET A 245 3.75 -6.18 -29.86
N PRO A 246 3.97 -7.47 -30.20
CA PRO A 246 3.25 -8.14 -31.27
C PRO A 246 1.73 -8.03 -31.11
N LEU A 247 1.00 -7.82 -32.20
CA LEU A 247 -0.44 -7.56 -32.16
C LEU A 247 -1.23 -8.76 -31.60
N ASP A 248 -0.78 -9.97 -31.89
CA ASP A 248 -1.34 -11.25 -31.43
C ASP A 248 -1.17 -11.49 -29.91
N GLU A 249 -0.14 -10.92 -29.28
CA GLU A 249 0.07 -11.04 -27.83
C GLU A 249 -0.83 -10.11 -27.00
N VAL A 250 -1.50 -9.13 -27.61
CA VAL A 250 -2.18 -8.06 -26.87
C VAL A 250 -3.36 -8.57 -26.05
N THR A 251 -4.12 -9.55 -26.54
CA THR A 251 -5.28 -10.10 -25.83
C THR A 251 -4.91 -10.84 -24.56
N ASP A 252 -3.74 -11.47 -24.55
CA ASP A 252 -3.27 -12.31 -23.45
C ASP A 252 -2.45 -11.51 -22.43
N ALA A 253 -2.13 -10.25 -22.76
CA ALA A 253 -1.33 -9.37 -21.93
C ALA A 253 -2.18 -8.33 -21.17
N HIS A 254 -1.82 -8.06 -19.90
CA HIS A 254 -2.42 -6.98 -19.13
C HIS A 254 -1.88 -5.60 -19.55
N VAL A 255 -2.30 -5.12 -20.71
CA VAL A 255 -1.83 -3.87 -21.31
C VAL A 255 -2.97 -2.94 -21.73
N TRP A 256 -2.65 -1.67 -21.89
CA TRP A 256 -3.48 -0.70 -22.60
C TRP A 256 -2.92 -0.54 -24.00
N MET A 257 -3.74 -0.83 -25.01
CA MET A 257 -3.37 -0.54 -26.40
C MET A 257 -3.40 0.98 -26.63
N LEU A 258 -2.32 1.50 -27.19
CA LEU A 258 -2.20 2.91 -27.56
C LEU A 258 -2.30 3.14 -29.07
N SER A 259 -2.18 2.08 -29.86
CA SER A 259 -2.34 2.14 -31.31
C SER A 259 -3.80 1.91 -31.68
N THR A 260 -4.31 2.69 -32.62
CA THR A 260 -5.67 2.56 -33.16
C THR A 260 -5.66 2.94 -34.63
N VAL A 261 -6.70 2.57 -35.35
CA VAL A 261 -6.98 3.12 -36.68
C VAL A 261 -7.91 4.33 -36.51
N GLU A 262 -7.61 5.42 -37.20
CA GLU A 262 -8.50 6.57 -37.33
C GLU A 262 -8.72 6.88 -38.82
N VAL A 263 -9.95 7.23 -39.17
CA VAL A 263 -10.32 7.61 -40.55
C VAL A 263 -10.13 9.11 -40.70
N GLY A 264 -9.24 9.51 -41.60
CA GLY A 264 -8.98 10.91 -41.92
C GLY A 264 -10.18 11.58 -42.61
N LEU A 265 -10.16 12.92 -42.67
CA LEU A 265 -11.17 13.71 -43.41
C LEU A 265 -11.17 13.40 -44.92
N ASP A 266 -10.08 12.83 -45.42
CA ASP A 266 -9.89 12.33 -46.78
C ASP A 266 -10.43 10.90 -46.99
N GLY A 267 -11.01 10.29 -45.96
CA GLY A 267 -11.47 8.90 -45.98
C GLY A 267 -10.34 7.87 -45.88
N SER A 268 -9.08 8.30 -45.70
CA SER A 268 -7.95 7.37 -45.56
C SER A 268 -7.87 6.82 -44.15
N GLU A 269 -7.74 5.49 -44.03
CA GLU A 269 -7.44 4.84 -42.75
C GLU A 269 -5.96 5.00 -42.42
N ARG A 270 -5.67 5.51 -41.22
CA ARG A 270 -4.29 5.70 -40.76
C ARG A 270 -4.12 5.15 -39.35
N VAL A 271 -2.95 4.56 -39.12
CA VAL A 271 -2.54 4.11 -37.79
C VAL A 271 -2.12 5.33 -36.96
N VAL A 272 -2.76 5.51 -35.82
CA VAL A 272 -2.49 6.60 -34.87
C VAL A 272 -2.06 6.02 -33.53
N HIS A 273 -1.03 6.64 -32.94
CA HIS A 273 -0.52 6.27 -31.63
C HIS A 273 -0.87 7.33 -30.58
N ARG A 274 -1.71 6.95 -29.62
CA ARG A 274 -2.08 7.79 -28.49
C ARG A 274 -0.95 7.83 -27.47
N VAL A 275 -0.82 8.97 -26.78
CA VAL A 275 0.18 9.16 -25.72
C VAL A 275 -0.37 8.73 -24.34
N ARG A 276 -1.69 8.65 -24.20
CA ARG A 276 -2.34 8.34 -22.92
C ARG A 276 -3.18 7.08 -23.05
N ALA A 277 -3.14 6.29 -21.99
CA ALA A 277 -4.05 5.18 -21.82
C ALA A 277 -5.52 5.66 -21.83
N PRO A 278 -6.48 4.81 -22.26
CA PRO A 278 -7.90 5.13 -22.21
C PRO A 278 -8.35 5.51 -20.80
N ARG A 279 -9.26 6.51 -20.69
CA ARG A 279 -9.84 6.90 -19.39
C ARG A 279 -10.76 5.84 -18.79
N LYS A 280 -11.32 4.96 -19.62
CA LYS A 280 -12.15 3.83 -19.24
C LYS A 280 -11.54 2.57 -19.83
N THR A 281 -11.53 1.49 -19.05
CA THR A 281 -11.17 0.16 -19.55
C THR A 281 -12.05 -0.18 -20.75
N PRO A 282 -11.50 -0.41 -21.96
CA PRO A 282 -12.27 -0.93 -23.08
C PRO A 282 -12.81 -2.32 -22.74
N THR A 283 -13.94 -2.69 -23.34
CA THR A 283 -14.45 -4.05 -23.31
C THR A 283 -13.57 -4.96 -24.17
N ASP A 284 -13.58 -6.26 -23.90
CA ASP A 284 -12.82 -7.23 -24.69
C ASP A 284 -13.23 -7.20 -26.17
N GLU A 285 -14.50 -6.95 -26.46
CA GLU A 285 -15.03 -6.75 -27.82
C GLU A 285 -14.38 -5.54 -28.49
N ALA A 286 -14.34 -4.38 -27.82
CA ALA A 286 -13.72 -3.18 -28.37
C ALA A 286 -12.20 -3.35 -28.60
N VAL A 287 -11.52 -4.14 -27.76
CA VAL A 287 -10.11 -4.49 -27.98
C VAL A 287 -9.96 -5.38 -29.22
N ARG A 288 -10.80 -6.39 -29.38
CA ARG A 288 -10.78 -7.29 -30.54
C ARG A 288 -11.08 -6.55 -31.84
N GLU A 289 -12.04 -5.63 -31.84
CA GLU A 289 -12.34 -4.76 -32.99
C GLU A 289 -11.12 -3.90 -33.38
N ALA A 290 -10.47 -3.28 -32.39
CA ALA A 290 -9.26 -2.49 -32.63
C ALA A 290 -8.11 -3.35 -33.18
N ILE A 291 -7.95 -4.57 -32.68
CA ILE A 291 -6.96 -5.54 -33.19
C ILE A 291 -7.26 -5.90 -34.65
N ALA A 292 -8.52 -6.23 -34.97
CA ALA A 292 -8.93 -6.58 -36.33
C ALA A 292 -8.70 -5.44 -37.32
N ALA A 293 -9.00 -4.20 -36.92
CA ALA A 293 -8.76 -3.02 -37.75
C ALA A 293 -7.27 -2.79 -38.03
N LEU A 294 -6.40 -2.99 -37.02
CA LEU A 294 -4.95 -2.87 -37.19
C LEU A 294 -4.37 -4.01 -38.04
N ALA A 295 -4.88 -5.22 -37.88
CA ALA A 295 -4.49 -6.38 -38.68
C ALA A 295 -4.86 -6.19 -40.17
N ALA A 296 -5.99 -5.55 -40.47
CA ALA A 296 -6.40 -5.25 -41.84
C ALA A 296 -5.47 -4.26 -42.57
N LEU A 297 -4.63 -3.53 -41.82
CA LEU A 297 -3.59 -2.63 -42.34
C LEU A 297 -2.17 -3.24 -42.26
N ASP A 298 -2.06 -4.56 -42.11
CA ASP A 298 -0.79 -5.30 -42.01
C ASP A 298 0.12 -4.79 -40.87
N VAL A 299 -0.48 -4.39 -39.73
CA VAL A 299 0.28 -3.93 -38.55
C VAL A 299 0.68 -5.12 -37.67
N ASP A 300 1.96 -5.49 -37.71
CA ASP A 300 2.48 -6.60 -36.88
C ASP A 300 2.69 -6.22 -35.41
N ARG A 301 3.04 -4.96 -35.12
CA ARG A 301 3.43 -4.50 -33.77
C ARG A 301 2.80 -3.17 -33.40
N VAL A 302 2.34 -3.10 -32.16
CA VAL A 302 1.62 -1.94 -31.61
C VAL A 302 2.28 -1.40 -30.35
N TRP A 303 2.10 -0.10 -30.12
CA TRP A 303 2.44 0.54 -28.85
C TRP A 303 1.41 0.19 -27.78
N VAL A 304 1.90 -0.24 -26.62
CA VAL A 304 1.10 -0.59 -25.45
C VAL A 304 1.73 -0.05 -24.17
N THR A 305 0.92 0.21 -23.15
CA THR A 305 1.39 0.51 -21.78
C THR A 305 0.96 -0.61 -20.85
N ARG A 306 1.91 -1.20 -20.11
CA ARG A 306 1.60 -2.26 -19.13
C ARG A 306 0.78 -1.72 -17.97
N LYS A 307 -0.22 -2.50 -17.55
CA LYS A 307 -0.92 -2.28 -16.28
C LYS A 307 -0.05 -2.87 -15.18
N VAL A 308 0.75 -2.04 -14.51
CA VAL A 308 1.56 -2.50 -13.38
C VAL A 308 0.71 -2.38 -12.11
N PRO A 309 0.36 -3.49 -11.43
CA PRO A 309 -0.39 -3.41 -10.18
C PRO A 309 0.48 -2.77 -9.09
N LEU A 310 -0.12 -1.91 -8.28
CA LEU A 310 0.62 -1.18 -7.25
C LEU A 310 1.24 -2.15 -6.23
N LEU A 311 0.54 -3.21 -5.84
CA LEU A 311 1.05 -4.15 -4.83
C LEU A 311 2.32 -4.88 -5.27
N VAL A 312 2.48 -5.15 -6.56
CA VAL A 312 3.70 -5.74 -7.14
C VAL A 312 4.90 -4.80 -6.95
N VAL A 313 4.67 -3.49 -6.98
CA VAL A 313 5.70 -2.48 -6.74
C VAL A 313 5.92 -2.24 -5.24
N LEU A 314 4.86 -2.32 -4.44
CA LEU A 314 4.95 -2.11 -3.00
C LEU A 314 5.64 -3.26 -2.27
N TRP A 315 5.57 -4.50 -2.74
CA TRP A 315 6.23 -5.61 -2.06
C TRP A 315 7.77 -5.47 -2.01
N PRO A 316 8.48 -5.18 -3.12
CA PRO A 316 9.90 -4.83 -3.05
C PRO A 316 10.17 -3.59 -2.20
N ALA A 317 9.27 -2.60 -2.22
CA ALA A 317 9.36 -1.43 -1.35
C ALA A 317 9.29 -1.79 0.14
N CYS A 318 8.52 -2.81 0.53
CA CYS A 318 8.54 -3.35 1.89
C CYS A 318 9.91 -3.91 2.26
N VAL A 319 10.58 -4.62 1.35
CA VAL A 319 11.95 -5.12 1.58
C VAL A 319 12.93 -3.95 1.78
N LEU A 320 12.87 -2.94 0.91
CA LEU A 320 13.71 -1.75 1.05
C LEU A 320 13.45 -1.00 2.36
N ALA A 321 12.18 -0.80 2.72
CA ALA A 321 11.78 -0.19 3.98
C ALA A 321 12.31 -0.95 5.20
N LEU A 322 12.27 -2.29 5.19
CA LEU A 322 12.79 -3.11 6.29
C LEU A 322 14.31 -3.08 6.44
N LEU A 323 15.03 -2.75 5.36
CA LEU A 323 16.50 -2.68 5.33
C LEU A 323 17.03 -1.27 5.56
N LEU A 324 16.36 -0.27 4.99
CA LEU A 324 16.83 1.12 4.91
C LEU A 324 16.04 2.07 5.81
N GLY A 325 14.87 1.65 6.30
CA GLY A 325 14.00 2.48 7.12
C GLY A 325 13.22 3.51 6.29
N ASP A 326 13.03 4.69 6.89
CA ASP A 326 12.22 5.74 6.31
C ASP A 326 12.89 6.43 5.11
N VAL A 327 12.25 6.36 3.95
CA VAL A 327 12.74 7.02 2.74
C VAL A 327 12.78 8.54 2.85
N ALA A 328 11.83 9.16 3.57
CA ALA A 328 11.81 10.61 3.71
C ALA A 328 13.00 11.07 4.56
N GLY A 329 13.20 10.42 5.71
CA GLY A 329 14.41 10.60 6.51
C GLY A 329 15.69 10.48 5.69
N LEU A 330 15.82 9.46 4.83
CA LEU A 330 17.01 9.29 3.98
C LEU A 330 17.18 10.36 2.91
N LEU A 331 16.10 10.76 2.24
CA LEU A 331 16.15 11.77 1.17
C LEU A 331 16.45 13.17 1.72
N PHE A 332 15.97 13.47 2.93
CA PHE A 332 16.09 14.79 3.54
C PHE A 332 17.22 14.87 4.58
N ALA A 333 17.83 13.76 5.00
CA ALA A 333 19.00 13.74 5.88
C ALA A 333 20.14 14.66 5.44
N PRO A 334 20.47 14.83 4.13
CA PRO A 334 21.51 15.77 3.71
C PRO A 334 21.16 17.25 3.86
N LEU A 335 19.89 17.58 4.16
CA LEU A 335 19.38 18.94 4.29
C LEU A 335 19.30 19.42 5.74
N VAL A 336 19.63 18.56 6.71
CA VAL A 336 19.63 18.82 8.15
C VAL A 336 21.07 18.68 8.66
#